data_AF-A0A925ABI6-F1
#
_entry.id   AF-A0A925ABI6-F1
#
_cell.length_a   1.000
_cell.length_b   1.000
_cell.length_c   1.000
_cell.angle_alpha   90.00
_cell.angle_beta   90.00
_cell.angle_gamma   90.00
#
_symmetry.space_group_name_H-M   'P 1'
#
loop_
_entity.id
_entity.type
_entity.pdbx_description
1 polymer ?
#
loop_
_entity_poly.entity_id
_entity_poly.type
_entity_poly.pdbx_seq_one_letter_code
_entity_poly.pdbx_strand_id
1 'polypeptide(L)'
;MKLIHIAITAAALALAACGQPAETEAPEAPAAAPQTLMEQVQAMRPEQQPVFAYQQLIAYQQANPEALPACTAVRGTESRGVIPPNINPDSAYGPYVGSLAFSVQCGELRSATRMDPNEQWLVVFAPGATEVQVANCGGADLTRCPRTLPLVEIGPTPTPAP
;
A
#
# COMPACT_ATOMS: atom_id res chain seq x y z
N MET A 1 -44.78 38.19 -45.34
CA MET A 1 -44.15 37.23 -46.30
C MET A 1 -42.98 36.61 -45.56
N LYS A 2 -43.07 35.42 -44.94
CA LYS A 2 -43.15 34.04 -45.45
C LYS A 2 -41.84 33.53 -46.12
N LEU A 3 -41.13 32.65 -45.39
CA LEU A 3 -40.25 31.51 -45.76
C LEU A 3 -39.00 31.83 -46.65
N ILE A 4 -37.83 31.18 -46.59
CA ILE A 4 -37.46 29.74 -46.70
C ILE A 4 -35.96 29.58 -46.31
N HIS A 5 -35.59 28.76 -45.29
CA HIS A 5 -34.71 27.55 -45.25
C HIS A 5 -33.35 27.60 -46.00
N ILE A 6 -32.21 27.18 -45.41
CA ILE A 6 -31.56 25.82 -45.43
C ILE A 6 -30.26 25.96 -44.57
N ALA A 7 -29.93 25.26 -43.47
CA ALA A 7 -29.75 23.83 -43.16
C ALA A 7 -28.50 23.16 -43.79
N ILE A 8 -27.36 23.08 -43.08
CA ILE A 8 -26.24 22.09 -43.27
C ILE A 8 -25.43 22.06 -41.95
N THR A 9 -25.05 20.97 -41.25
CA THR A 9 -25.32 19.51 -41.21
C THR A 9 -24.63 19.00 -39.93
N ALA A 10 -25.33 18.24 -39.08
CA ALA A 10 -25.25 16.77 -38.93
C ALA A 10 -23.99 16.29 -38.17
N ALA A 11 -24.17 15.75 -36.96
CA ALA A 11 -24.22 14.29 -36.68
C ALA A 11 -22.79 13.76 -36.45
N ALA A 12 -22.49 12.91 -35.48
CA ALA A 12 -23.26 11.96 -34.72
C ALA A 12 -22.45 11.61 -33.46
N LEU A 13 -23.10 11.02 -32.46
CA LEU A 13 -22.60 9.84 -31.75
C LEU A 13 -23.77 9.30 -30.90
N ALA A 14 -24.80 8.84 -31.61
CA ALA A 14 -25.70 7.84 -31.07
C ALA A 14 -25.23 6.49 -31.63
N LEU A 15 -24.66 5.63 -30.78
CA LEU A 15 -24.74 4.17 -30.98
C LEU A 15 -24.40 3.45 -29.67
N ALA A 16 -25.33 2.56 -29.29
CA ALA A 16 -25.28 1.56 -28.23
C ALA A 16 -25.68 1.98 -26.80
N ALA A 17 -26.90 2.48 -26.66
CA ALA A 17 -27.78 1.93 -25.63
C ALA A 17 -28.31 0.57 -26.14
N CYS A 18 -27.76 -0.53 -25.65
CA CYS A 18 -28.38 -1.84 -25.72
C CYS A 18 -28.30 -2.49 -24.33
N GLY A 19 -29.33 -2.29 -23.49
CA GLY A 19 -29.73 -3.33 -22.56
C GLY A 19 -29.83 -3.05 -21.06
N GLN A 20 -29.86 -1.80 -20.56
CA GLN A 20 -30.11 -1.61 -19.12
C GLN A 20 -31.62 -1.42 -18.83
N PRO A 21 -32.26 -2.29 -18.01
CA PRO A 21 -33.55 -1.96 -17.43
C PRO A 21 -33.40 -0.70 -16.56
N ALA A 22 -34.41 0.16 -16.57
CA ALA A 22 -34.45 1.35 -15.73
C ALA A 22 -34.30 0.95 -14.26
N GLU A 23 -33.14 1.24 -13.67
CA GLU A 23 -32.90 1.04 -12.25
C GLU A 23 -33.62 2.16 -11.51
N THR A 24 -34.57 1.75 -10.67
CA THR A 24 -35.31 2.61 -9.75
C THR A 24 -34.31 3.26 -8.80
N GLU A 25 -34.37 4.59 -8.63
CA GLU A 25 -33.59 5.32 -7.62
C GLU A 25 -33.77 4.66 -6.25
N ALA A 26 -32.75 3.91 -5.82
CA ALA A 26 -32.64 3.45 -4.46
C ALA A 26 -32.19 4.64 -3.58
N PRO A 27 -32.68 4.74 -2.32
CA PRO A 27 -32.30 5.82 -1.42
C PRO A 27 -30.78 5.90 -1.27
N GLU A 28 -30.24 7.13 -1.29
CA GLU A 28 -28.84 7.43 -0.98
C GLU A 28 -28.45 6.74 0.33
N ALA A 29 -27.73 5.63 0.23
CA ALA A 29 -27.04 5.05 1.37
C ALA A 29 -26.00 6.09 1.85
N PRO A 30 -25.82 6.27 3.17
CA PRO A 30 -24.76 7.14 3.68
C PRO A 30 -23.44 6.79 3.01
N ALA A 31 -22.75 7.79 2.46
CA ALA A 31 -21.43 7.61 1.87
C ALA A 31 -20.56 6.80 2.85
N ALA A 32 -20.10 5.63 2.42
CA ALA A 32 -19.18 4.81 3.21
C ALA A 32 -17.99 5.70 3.60
N ALA A 33 -17.64 5.71 4.88
CA ALA A 33 -16.50 6.47 5.37
C ALA A 33 -15.25 6.13 4.53
N PRO A 34 -14.32 7.09 4.31
CA PRO A 34 -13.08 6.82 3.59
C PRO A 34 -12.38 5.63 4.25
N GLN A 35 -12.20 4.54 3.52
CA GLN A 35 -11.47 3.39 4.02
C GLN A 35 -10.02 3.81 4.27
N THR A 36 -9.50 3.55 5.46
CA THR A 36 -8.08 3.79 5.75
C THR A 36 -7.24 2.84 4.90
N LEU A 37 -5.98 3.19 4.60
CA LEU A 37 -5.15 2.35 3.75
C LEU A 37 -4.95 0.95 4.34
N MET A 38 -4.82 0.85 5.67
CA MET A 38 -4.66 -0.44 6.33
C MET A 38 -5.91 -1.32 6.18
N GLU A 39 -7.10 -0.77 6.39
CA GLU A 39 -8.38 -1.49 6.20
C GLU A 39 -8.57 -1.91 4.74
N GLN A 40 -8.24 -1.02 3.81
CA GLN A 40 -8.25 -1.33 2.37
C GLN A 40 -7.34 -2.52 2.07
N VAL A 41 -6.12 -2.53 2.62
CA VAL A 41 -5.17 -3.62 2.39
C VAL A 41 -5.64 -4.93 3.00
N GLN A 42 -6.20 -4.89 4.21
CA GLN A 42 -6.72 -6.08 4.86
C GLN A 42 -7.96 -6.66 4.17
N ALA A 43 -8.76 -5.81 3.50
CA ALA A 43 -9.90 -6.23 2.70
C ALA A 43 -9.51 -6.86 1.34
N MET A 44 -8.27 -6.65 0.87
CA MET A 44 -7.77 -7.28 -0.35
C MET A 44 -7.47 -8.76 -0.16
N ARG A 45 -7.51 -9.51 -1.26
CA ARG A 45 -7.04 -10.89 -1.29
C ARG A 45 -5.55 -10.96 -0.90
N PRO A 46 -5.10 -11.96 -0.12
CA PRO A 46 -3.71 -12.03 0.37
C PRO A 46 -2.65 -11.91 -0.72
N GLU A 47 -2.90 -12.47 -1.91
CA GLU A 47 -2.00 -12.41 -3.06
C GLU A 47 -1.90 -11.01 -3.70
N GLN A 48 -2.88 -10.13 -3.49
CA GLN A 48 -2.89 -8.76 -4.02
C GLN A 48 -2.17 -7.77 -3.09
N GLN A 49 -2.21 -8.01 -1.79
CA GLN A 49 -1.59 -7.14 -0.78
C GLN A 49 -0.11 -6.81 -1.05
N PRO A 50 0.79 -7.77 -1.37
CA PRO A 50 2.19 -7.45 -1.65
C PRO A 50 2.39 -6.65 -2.95
N VAL A 51 1.50 -6.83 -3.94
CA VAL A 51 1.54 -6.05 -5.19
C VAL A 51 1.20 -4.59 -4.90
N PHE A 52 0.14 -4.36 -4.11
CA PHE A 52 -0.25 -3.02 -3.69
C PHE A 52 0.81 -2.34 -2.84
N ALA A 53 1.42 -3.05 -1.87
CA ALA A 53 2.51 -2.51 -1.07
C ALA A 53 3.69 -2.03 -1.93
N TYR A 54 4.05 -2.78 -2.97
CA TYR A 54 5.07 -2.35 -3.93
C TYR A 54 4.63 -1.10 -4.71
N GLN A 55 3.39 -1.03 -5.19
CA GLN A 55 2.87 0.15 -5.88
C GLN A 55 2.93 1.41 -4.99
N GLN A 56 2.61 1.26 -3.71
CA GLN A 56 2.72 2.36 -2.73
C GLN A 56 4.17 2.81 -2.50
N LEU A 57 5.15 1.89 -2.52
CA LEU A 57 6.57 2.26 -2.50
C LEU A 57 6.97 3.08 -3.72
N ILE A 58 6.55 2.67 -4.92
CA ILE A 58 6.85 3.40 -6.16
C ILE A 58 6.23 4.79 -6.13
N ALA A 59 4.96 4.90 -5.74
CA ALA A 59 4.29 6.19 -5.59
C ALA A 59 5.00 7.09 -4.57
N TYR A 60 5.41 6.53 -3.43
CA TYR A 60 6.18 7.25 -2.41
C TYR A 60 7.51 7.77 -2.97
N GLN A 61 8.29 6.95 -3.67
CA GLN A 61 9.59 7.38 -4.22
C GLN A 61 9.45 8.37 -5.38
N GLN A 62 8.36 8.33 -6.13
CA GLN A 62 8.05 9.36 -7.13
C GLN A 62 7.74 10.72 -6.47
N ALA A 63 7.05 10.71 -5.32
CA ALA A 63 6.75 11.91 -4.55
C ALA A 63 7.92 12.40 -3.68
N ASN A 64 8.87 11.52 -3.34
CA ASN A 64 10.04 11.79 -2.50
C ASN A 64 11.32 11.34 -3.23
N PRO A 65 11.81 12.09 -4.24
CA PRO A 65 12.99 11.71 -5.04
C PRO A 65 14.29 11.55 -4.22
N GLU A 66 14.34 12.11 -3.02
CA GLU A 66 15.42 11.95 -2.05
C GLU A 66 15.46 10.56 -1.39
N ALA A 67 14.39 9.76 -1.51
CA ALA A 67 14.31 8.41 -0.97
C ALA A 67 15.13 7.43 -1.81
N LEU A 68 16.44 7.42 -1.57
CA LEU A 68 17.41 6.57 -2.26
C LEU A 68 17.75 5.30 -1.45
N PRO A 69 18.09 4.18 -2.14
CA PRO A 69 18.09 3.98 -3.59
C PRO A 69 16.69 3.79 -4.21
N ALA A 70 16.46 4.35 -5.39
CA ALA A 70 15.19 4.17 -6.11
C ALA A 70 14.94 2.68 -6.43
N CYS A 71 13.71 2.22 -6.20
CA CYS A 71 13.30 0.87 -6.53
C CYS A 71 13.00 0.73 -8.02
N THR A 72 14.01 0.37 -8.81
CA THR A 72 13.88 0.27 -10.28
C THR A 72 13.34 -1.07 -10.76
N ALA A 73 13.49 -2.13 -9.95
CA ALA A 73 12.91 -3.44 -10.18
C ALA A 73 12.66 -4.14 -8.84
N VAL A 74 11.57 -4.91 -8.74
CA VAL A 74 11.20 -5.66 -7.53
C VAL A 74 11.63 -7.11 -7.65
N ARG A 75 12.45 -7.58 -6.71
CA ARG A 75 12.82 -8.99 -6.58
C ARG A 75 11.81 -9.79 -5.76
N GLY A 76 11.17 -9.13 -4.80
CA GLY A 76 10.12 -9.75 -4.00
C GLY A 76 9.53 -8.79 -3.00
N THR A 77 8.25 -9.00 -2.71
CA THR A 77 7.53 -8.31 -1.64
C THR A 77 6.94 -9.35 -0.71
N GLU A 78 7.18 -9.20 0.59
CA GLU A 78 6.76 -10.14 1.61
C GLU A 78 5.98 -9.42 2.71
N SER A 79 4.84 -9.99 3.11
CA SER A 79 4.13 -9.52 4.29
C SER A 79 4.93 -9.85 5.56
N ARG A 80 4.96 -8.90 6.48
CA ARG A 80 5.44 -9.07 7.86
C ARG A 80 4.28 -9.19 8.85
N GLY A 81 3.04 -9.08 8.36
CA GLY A 81 1.85 -9.04 9.19
C GLY A 81 1.71 -7.74 9.97
N VAL A 82 0.82 -7.76 10.95
CA VAL A 82 0.64 -6.66 11.90
C VAL A 82 1.75 -6.73 12.94
N ILE A 83 2.47 -5.62 13.15
CA ILE A 83 3.56 -5.56 14.11
C ILE A 83 3.01 -5.71 15.54
N PRO A 84 3.43 -6.73 16.31
CA PRO A 84 2.88 -7.00 17.63
C PRO A 84 3.43 -6.04 18.69
N PRO A 85 2.77 -5.93 19.86
CA PRO A 85 3.21 -5.02 20.93
C PRO A 85 4.52 -5.46 21.61
N ASN A 86 4.95 -6.71 21.44
CA ASN A 86 6.20 -7.23 22.01
C ASN A 86 7.37 -7.23 21.01
N ILE A 87 7.32 -6.37 20.00
CA ILE A 87 8.44 -6.15 19.11
C ILE A 87 9.61 -5.53 19.89
N ASN A 88 10.85 -5.87 19.53
CA ASN A 88 12.03 -5.17 20.03
C ASN A 88 11.93 -3.68 19.64
N PRO A 89 11.84 -2.75 20.60
CA PRO A 89 11.69 -1.33 20.32
C PRO A 89 12.89 -0.73 19.57
N ASP A 90 14.08 -1.34 19.71
CA ASP A 90 15.30 -0.90 19.03
C ASP A 90 15.41 -1.45 17.58
N SER A 91 14.44 -2.27 17.15
CA SER A 91 14.39 -2.76 15.77
C SER A 91 13.77 -1.73 14.83
N ALA A 92 13.98 -1.91 13.52
CA ALA A 92 13.31 -1.08 12.50
C ALA A 92 11.77 -1.16 12.55
N TYR A 93 11.21 -2.17 13.21
CA TYR A 93 9.77 -2.35 13.38
C TYR A 93 9.20 -1.63 14.62
N GLY A 94 10.06 -1.25 15.58
CA GLY A 94 9.68 -0.65 16.85
C GLY A 94 8.72 0.55 16.73
N PRO A 95 8.97 1.51 15.83
CA PRO A 95 8.08 2.66 15.63
C PRO A 95 6.69 2.32 15.07
N TYR A 96 6.47 1.09 14.58
CA TYR A 96 5.32 0.72 13.76
C TYR A 96 4.37 -0.29 14.42
N VAL A 97 4.40 -0.41 15.76
CA VAL A 97 3.50 -1.30 16.51
C VAL A 97 2.04 -1.10 16.10
N GLY A 98 1.32 -2.20 15.87
CA GLY A 98 -0.09 -2.20 15.44
C GLY A 98 -0.31 -1.91 13.95
N SER A 99 0.74 -1.58 13.20
CA SER A 99 0.66 -1.32 11.76
C SER A 99 0.84 -2.60 10.96
N LEU A 100 0.22 -2.68 9.78
CA LEU A 100 0.47 -3.74 8.81
C LEU A 100 1.73 -3.39 8.00
N ALA A 101 2.71 -4.28 7.97
CA ALA A 101 3.99 -4.02 7.30
C ALA A 101 4.30 -5.03 6.20
N PHE A 102 4.94 -4.55 5.14
CA PHE A 102 5.49 -5.35 4.04
C PHE A 102 6.94 -4.95 3.83
N SER A 103 7.82 -5.92 3.56
CA SER A 103 9.16 -5.60 3.07
C SER A 103 9.22 -5.77 1.56
N VAL A 104 9.85 -4.83 0.88
CA VAL A 104 10.14 -4.90 -0.56
C VAL A 104 11.65 -5.00 -0.73
N GLN A 105 12.11 -6.04 -1.43
CA GLN A 105 13.48 -6.12 -1.90
C GLN A 105 13.53 -5.65 -3.35
N CYS A 106 14.24 -4.55 -3.58
CA CYS A 106 14.51 -4.01 -4.90
C CYS A 106 15.85 -4.55 -5.43
N GLY A 107 16.07 -4.35 -6.74
CA GLY A 107 17.34 -4.59 -7.41
C GLY A 107 17.22 -5.34 -8.73
N GLU A 108 18.33 -5.40 -9.47
CA GLU A 108 18.38 -6.02 -10.80
C GLU A 108 17.85 -7.46 -10.78
N LEU A 109 17.03 -7.88 -11.74
CA LEU A 109 16.45 -9.24 -11.83
C LEU A 109 17.42 -10.31 -12.37
N ARG A 110 18.73 -10.13 -12.22
CA ARG A 110 19.73 -11.08 -12.71
C ARG A 110 20.00 -12.15 -11.65
N SER A 111 19.71 -13.41 -11.96
CA SER A 111 19.84 -14.54 -11.02
C SER A 111 21.23 -14.71 -10.40
N ALA A 112 22.29 -14.25 -11.08
CA ALA A 112 23.67 -14.28 -10.61
C ALA A 112 24.05 -13.11 -9.68
N THR A 113 23.24 -12.06 -9.59
CA THR A 113 23.53 -10.88 -8.76
C THR A 113 23.00 -11.12 -7.34
N ARG A 114 23.88 -11.00 -6.33
CA ARG A 114 23.49 -11.02 -4.92
C ARG A 114 22.53 -9.85 -4.65
N MET A 115 21.50 -10.09 -3.85
CA MET A 115 20.61 -9.03 -3.39
C MET A 115 21.43 -7.96 -2.64
N ASP A 116 21.26 -6.70 -3.04
CA ASP A 116 21.84 -5.58 -2.30
C ASP A 116 20.99 -5.35 -1.03
N PRO A 117 21.56 -5.53 0.17
CA PRO A 117 20.83 -5.26 1.40
C PRO A 117 20.41 -3.79 1.51
N ASN A 118 21.08 -2.85 0.81
CA ASN A 118 20.74 -1.43 0.81
C ASN A 118 19.42 -1.11 0.07
N GLU A 119 18.99 -2.02 -0.81
CA GLU A 119 17.77 -1.90 -1.61
C GLU A 119 16.56 -2.57 -0.96
N GLN A 120 16.59 -2.76 0.35
CA GLN A 120 15.47 -3.28 1.11
C GLN A 120 14.66 -2.14 1.74
N TRP A 121 13.35 -2.17 1.55
CA TRP A 121 12.41 -1.16 2.01
C TRP A 121 11.34 -1.78 2.91
N LEU A 122 10.85 -1.01 3.88
CA LEU A 122 9.66 -1.30 4.66
C LEU A 122 8.53 -0.37 4.21
N VAL A 123 7.40 -0.95 3.89
CA VAL A 123 6.16 -0.26 3.55
C VAL A 123 5.16 -0.54 4.66
N VAL A 124 4.68 0.52 5.32
CA VAL A 124 3.89 0.42 6.56
C VAL A 124 2.56 1.13 6.37
N PHE A 125 1.49 0.38 6.63
CA PHE A 125 0.12 0.86 6.68
C PHE A 125 -0.29 1.02 8.14
N ALA A 126 -0.22 2.25 8.64
CA ALA A 126 -0.60 2.56 10.01
C ALA A 126 -2.14 2.60 10.16
N PRO A 127 -2.67 2.19 11.32
CA PRO A 127 -4.11 2.28 11.59
C PRO A 127 -4.57 3.74 11.54
N GLY A 128 -5.69 4.00 10.87
CA GLY A 128 -6.22 5.37 10.73
C GLY A 128 -5.52 6.25 9.68
N ALA A 129 -4.41 5.80 9.08
CA ALA A 129 -3.67 6.60 8.12
C ALA A 129 -4.25 6.52 6.71
N THR A 130 -4.24 7.66 6.01
CA THR A 130 -4.57 7.77 4.58
C THR A 130 -3.33 7.73 3.69
N GLU A 131 -2.14 7.75 4.29
CA GLU A 131 -0.85 7.72 3.59
C GLU A 131 0.01 6.57 4.12
N VAL A 132 0.90 6.09 3.24
CA VAL A 132 1.84 5.02 3.57
C VAL A 132 3.07 5.61 4.24
N GLN A 133 3.60 4.92 5.23
CA GLN A 133 4.92 5.22 5.78
C GLN A 133 5.94 4.30 5.13
N VAL A 134 7.09 4.86 4.74
CA VAL A 134 8.16 4.11 4.08
C VAL A 134 9.48 4.34 4.80
N ALA A 135 10.22 3.26 5.03
CA ALA A 135 11.56 3.31 5.61
C ALA A 135 12.54 2.49 4.78
N ASN A 136 13.76 3.01 4.61
CA ASN A 136 14.85 2.22 4.05
C ASN A 136 15.41 1.32 5.16
N CYS A 137 15.38 0.00 4.93
CA CYS A 137 15.93 -1.02 5.82
C CYS A 137 17.37 -1.39 5.49
N GLY A 138 17.93 -0.75 4.48
CA GLY A 138 19.28 -0.91 4.00
C GLY A 138 20.33 -0.25 4.88
N GLY A 139 21.57 -0.72 4.77
CA GLY A 139 22.70 -0.18 5.52
C GLY A 139 23.87 -1.16 5.68
N ALA A 140 24.96 -0.65 6.27
CA ALA A 140 26.20 -1.39 6.53
C ALA A 140 26.05 -2.52 7.56
N ASP A 141 25.09 -2.40 8.47
CA ASP A 141 24.67 -3.48 9.36
C ASP A 141 23.61 -4.31 8.64
N LEU A 142 23.74 -5.63 8.69
CA LEU A 142 22.81 -6.61 8.08
C LEU A 142 21.34 -6.16 8.12
N THR A 143 20.61 -6.39 7.03
CA THR A 143 19.17 -6.09 6.80
C THR A 143 18.42 -5.68 8.07
N ARG A 144 18.18 -4.38 8.28
CA ARG A 144 17.51 -3.85 9.47
C ARG A 144 16.06 -4.35 9.61
N CYS A 145 15.51 -4.88 8.53
CA CYS A 145 14.19 -5.50 8.45
C CYS A 145 14.32 -7.01 8.18
N PRO A 146 14.74 -7.81 9.18
CA PRO A 146 14.83 -9.26 9.04
C PRO A 146 13.47 -9.87 8.68
N ARG A 147 13.49 -11.03 8.01
CA ARG A 147 12.25 -11.74 7.66
C ARG A 147 11.40 -12.10 8.88
N THR A 148 12.07 -12.46 9.96
CA THR A 148 11.44 -12.80 11.24
C THR A 148 11.37 -11.54 12.09
N LEU A 149 10.19 -11.22 12.61
CA LEU A 149 10.03 -10.08 13.52
C LEU A 149 10.84 -10.31 14.80
N PRO A 150 11.72 -9.36 15.20
CA PRO A 150 12.53 -9.49 16.40
C PRO A 150 11.66 -9.25 17.64
N LEU A 151 11.01 -10.29 18.16
CA LEU A 151 10.19 -10.21 19.35
C LEU A 151 11.05 -10.22 20.62
N VAL A 152 10.63 -9.48 21.63
CA VAL A 152 11.16 -9.57 23.00
C VAL A 152 10.15 -10.29 23.89
N GLU A 153 10.67 -10.96 24.90
CA GLU A 153 9.83 -11.58 25.92
C GLU A 153 9.20 -10.48 26.78
N ILE A 154 7.86 -10.48 26.89
CA ILE A 154 7.18 -9.58 27.81
C ILE A 154 7.24 -10.23 29.19
N GLY A 155 7.92 -9.59 30.14
CA GLY A 155 7.85 -9.99 31.55
C GLY A 155 6.40 -9.93 32.06
N PRO A 156 6.07 -10.65 33.15
CA PRO A 156 4.71 -10.64 33.70
C PRO A 156 4.29 -9.21 34.07
N THR A 157 3.12 -8.79 33.60
CA THR A 157 2.51 -7.51 34.00
C THR A 157 2.39 -7.49 35.52
N PRO A 158 2.95 -6.49 36.22
CA PRO A 158 2.83 -6.42 37.68
C PRO A 158 1.34 -6.36 38.05
N THR A 159 0.91 -7.29 38.89
CA THR A 159 -0.45 -7.29 39.46
C THR A 159 -0.60 -6.01 40.29
N PRO A 160 -1.64 -5.19 40.06
CA PRO A 160 -1.94 -4.06 40.95
C PRO A 160 -2.13 -4.58 42.38
N ALA A 161 -1.42 -3.98 43.33
CA ALA A 161 -1.63 -4.28 44.75
C ALA A 161 -3.06 -3.86 45.17
N PRO A 162 -3.73 -4.63 46.04
CA PRO A 162 -5.09 -4.34 46.50
C PRO A 162 -5.21 -3.03 47.28
#